data_AF-A0A451CP08-F1
#
_entry.id   AF-A0A451CP08-F1
#
_cell.length_a   1.000
_cell.length_b   1.000
_cell.length_c   1.000
_cell.angle_alpha   90.00
_cell.angle_beta   90.00
_cell.angle_gamma   90.00
#
_symmetry.space_group_name_H-M   'P 1'
#
loop_
_entity.id
_entity.type
_entity.pdbx_description
1 polymer ?
#
loop_
_entity_poly.entity_id
_entity_poly.type
_entity_poly.pdbx_seq_one_letter_code
_entity_poly.pdbx_strand_id
1 'polypeptide(L)'
;MKNRLVFLALTALLFTGPAYIGAAFGVENAPRISDREIIERLTRLEEGQRSMQKQMQTTREQTGQRSASLQKGMEERFVAMQEGMEERFVAMEKGTEERFSVMDQRFVAMEKRMDERFSAMEKRMDERFSAMDQRFVAMEQRMDQRFVAMEKRMDLMGEQTGQQISSLEKRVDDRLDAQWNLTLILIAAIFGLIGFVVWDRKTAFKPLERRFTRIADTIERDLEPESPKGSRFARLMNVLRELAPDDPRLDDALRRHSLLEDLPRKPA
;
A
#
# COMPACT_ATOMS: atom_id res chain seq x y z
N MET A 1 -82.97 -45.75 19.22
CA MET A 1 -84.26 -46.25 19.75
C MET A 1 -84.35 -47.79 19.84
N LYS A 2 -83.24 -48.54 19.87
CA LYS A 2 -83.26 -50.03 19.98
C LYS A 2 -83.19 -50.55 21.43
N ASN A 3 -82.59 -49.79 22.35
CA ASN A 3 -82.32 -50.27 23.72
C ASN A 3 -83.46 -50.04 24.73
N ARG A 4 -84.49 -49.25 24.39
CA ARG A 4 -85.67 -49.06 25.27
C ARG A 4 -86.78 -50.10 25.03
N LEU A 5 -86.86 -50.64 23.81
CA LEU A 5 -87.82 -51.69 23.46
C LEU A 5 -87.42 -53.07 24.01
N VAL A 6 -86.11 -53.36 24.06
CA VAL A 6 -85.58 -54.59 24.68
C VAL A 6 -85.81 -54.59 26.20
N PHE A 7 -85.66 -53.44 26.87
CA PHE A 7 -85.86 -53.34 28.31
C PHE A 7 -87.33 -53.51 28.71
N LEU A 8 -88.27 -52.97 27.92
CA LEU A 8 -89.71 -53.17 28.16
C LEU A 8 -90.17 -54.61 27.88
N ALA A 9 -89.61 -55.27 26.87
CA ALA A 9 -89.88 -56.68 26.57
C ALA A 9 -89.32 -57.62 27.65
N LEU A 10 -88.15 -57.31 28.22
CA LEU A 10 -87.54 -58.08 29.31
C LEU A 10 -88.30 -57.89 30.64
N THR A 11 -88.86 -56.72 30.90
CA THR A 11 -89.70 -56.49 32.09
C THR A 11 -91.08 -57.12 31.97
N ALA A 12 -91.64 -57.26 30.76
CA ALA A 12 -92.92 -57.94 30.53
C ALA A 12 -92.79 -59.47 30.67
N LEU A 13 -91.66 -60.05 30.22
CA LEU A 13 -91.38 -61.48 30.39
C LEU A 13 -91.18 -61.88 31.86
N LEU A 14 -90.82 -60.92 32.72
CA LEU A 14 -90.60 -61.12 34.15
C LEU A 14 -91.88 -61.04 35.00
N PHE A 15 -93.00 -60.55 34.44
CA PHE A 15 -94.22 -60.30 35.22
C PHE A 15 -95.46 -61.08 34.77
N THR A 16 -95.43 -61.76 33.63
CA THR A 16 -96.57 -62.55 33.14
C THR A 16 -96.20 -63.99 32.80
N GLY A 17 -96.20 -64.83 33.84
CA GLY A 17 -96.78 -66.16 33.77
C GLY A 17 -95.83 -67.35 33.91
N PRO A 18 -96.29 -68.48 34.49
CA PRO A 18 -97.68 -68.79 34.82
C PRO A 18 -97.93 -69.09 36.31
N ALA A 19 -99.03 -68.52 36.81
CA ALA A 19 -99.85 -69.17 37.82
C ALA A 19 -100.41 -70.48 37.21
N TYR A 20 -99.75 -71.60 37.47
CA TYR A 20 -100.35 -72.93 37.37
C TYR A 20 -100.59 -73.45 38.78
N ILE A 21 -101.87 -73.53 39.12
CA ILE A 21 -102.40 -74.22 40.28
C ILE A 21 -102.42 -75.71 39.97
N GLY A 22 -101.93 -76.52 40.90
CA GLY A 22 -102.40 -77.89 41.10
C GLY A 22 -101.54 -79.00 40.52
N ALA A 23 -100.60 -79.50 41.33
CA ALA A 23 -100.51 -80.94 41.62
C ALA A 23 -99.63 -81.13 42.86
N ALA A 24 -100.19 -81.83 43.83
CA ALA A 24 -99.53 -82.28 45.04
C ALA A 24 -98.17 -82.93 44.75
N PHE A 25 -97.10 -82.37 45.28
CA PHE A 25 -95.87 -83.09 45.58
C PHE A 25 -95.43 -82.66 46.97
N GLY A 26 -95.12 -83.66 47.78
CA GLY A 26 -95.13 -83.57 49.23
C GLY A 26 -94.30 -82.42 49.77
N VAL A 27 -94.94 -81.61 50.62
CA VAL A 27 -94.32 -81.33 51.91
C VAL A 27 -94.26 -82.70 52.59
N GLU A 28 -93.23 -83.49 52.27
CA GLU A 28 -92.71 -84.40 53.26
C GLU A 28 -92.50 -83.51 54.48
N ASN A 29 -93.29 -83.78 55.53
CA ASN A 29 -92.87 -83.44 56.88
C ASN A 29 -91.37 -83.69 56.88
N ALA A 30 -90.55 -82.65 57.11
CA ALA A 30 -89.12 -82.85 57.31
C ALA A 30 -89.05 -84.08 58.22
N PRO A 31 -88.43 -85.19 57.77
CA PRO A 31 -88.51 -86.45 58.50
C PRO A 31 -88.25 -86.09 59.94
N ARG A 32 -89.15 -86.44 60.87
CA ARG A 32 -89.03 -86.01 62.27
C ARG A 32 -87.69 -86.55 62.73
N ILE A 33 -86.66 -85.72 62.62
CA ILE A 33 -85.30 -86.12 62.89
C ILE A 33 -85.37 -86.46 64.36
N SER A 34 -85.19 -87.73 64.67
CA SER A 34 -85.17 -88.16 66.06
C SER A 34 -84.11 -87.32 66.76
N ASP A 35 -84.34 -86.88 68.00
CA ASP A 35 -83.33 -86.13 68.76
C ASP A 35 -81.96 -86.84 68.70
N ARG A 36 -81.96 -88.18 68.56
CA ARG A 36 -80.79 -89.01 68.30
C ARG A 36 -80.04 -88.73 66.98
N GLU A 37 -80.75 -88.58 65.84
CA GLU A 37 -80.13 -88.21 64.55
C GLU A 37 -79.64 -86.75 64.55
N ILE A 38 -80.32 -85.84 65.26
CA ILE A 38 -79.87 -84.45 65.45
C ILE A 38 -78.56 -84.43 66.23
N ILE A 39 -78.49 -85.20 67.33
CA ILE A 39 -77.28 -85.33 68.14
C ILE A 39 -76.13 -85.94 67.33
N GLU A 40 -76.39 -86.96 66.51
CA GLU A 40 -75.36 -87.61 65.67
C GLU A 40 -74.81 -86.66 64.59
N ARG A 41 -75.67 -85.84 63.97
CA ARG A 41 -75.24 -84.80 63.03
C ARG A 41 -74.53 -83.64 63.71
N LEU A 42 -74.98 -83.21 64.90
CA LEU A 42 -74.33 -82.17 65.69
C LEU A 42 -72.95 -82.60 66.19
N THR A 43 -72.79 -83.85 66.61
CA THR A 43 -71.48 -84.40 67.01
C THR A 43 -70.53 -84.50 65.82
N ARG A 44 -70.98 -84.98 64.64
CA ARG A 44 -70.17 -84.91 63.40
C ARG A 44 -69.81 -83.49 63.00
N LEU A 45 -70.74 -82.54 63.16
CA LEU A 45 -70.51 -81.13 62.85
C LEU A 45 -69.49 -80.53 63.82
N GLU A 46 -69.57 -80.85 65.12
CA GLU A 46 -68.63 -80.42 66.15
C GLU A 46 -67.23 -81.00 65.90
N GLU A 47 -67.12 -82.28 65.54
CA GLU A 47 -65.88 -82.91 65.10
C GLU A 47 -65.34 -82.26 63.82
N GLY A 48 -66.21 -81.94 62.86
CA GLY A 48 -65.90 -81.19 61.66
C GLY A 48 -65.32 -79.81 61.97
N GLN A 49 -65.95 -79.05 62.86
CA GLN A 49 -65.47 -77.74 63.32
C GLN A 49 -64.14 -77.84 64.06
N ARG A 50 -63.97 -78.83 64.94
CA ARG A 50 -62.69 -79.07 65.63
C ARG A 50 -61.57 -79.42 64.66
N SER A 51 -61.84 -80.23 63.64
CA SER A 51 -60.86 -80.56 62.61
C SER A 51 -60.51 -79.34 61.74
N MET A 52 -61.52 -78.53 61.38
CA MET A 52 -61.34 -77.28 60.62
C MET A 52 -60.55 -76.25 61.43
N GLN A 53 -60.80 -76.13 62.74
CA GLN A 53 -60.06 -75.24 63.62
C GLN A 53 -58.61 -75.67 63.77
N LYS A 54 -58.33 -76.97 63.87
CA LYS A 54 -56.95 -77.51 63.84
C LYS A 54 -56.25 -77.22 62.50
N GLN A 55 -56.93 -77.38 61.37
CA GLN A 55 -56.39 -77.03 60.05
C GLN A 55 -56.13 -75.53 59.91
N MET A 56 -57.05 -74.68 60.38
CA MET A 56 -56.85 -73.23 60.39
C MET A 56 -55.65 -72.84 61.24
N GLN A 57 -55.47 -73.46 62.42
CA GLN A 57 -54.36 -73.17 63.32
C GLN A 57 -53.02 -73.59 62.73
N THR A 58 -52.92 -74.81 62.19
CA THR A 58 -51.72 -75.28 61.48
C THR A 58 -51.42 -74.44 60.25
N THR A 59 -52.43 -74.04 59.47
CA THR A 59 -52.24 -73.14 58.32
C THR A 59 -51.72 -71.77 58.78
N ARG A 60 -52.23 -71.23 59.90
CA ARG A 60 -51.82 -69.94 60.45
C ARG A 60 -50.38 -70.00 60.96
N GLU A 61 -49.99 -71.08 61.61
CA GLU A 61 -48.62 -71.35 62.05
C GLU A 61 -47.65 -71.49 60.87
N GLN A 62 -48.00 -72.28 59.85
CA GLN A 62 -47.20 -72.39 58.62
C GLN A 62 -47.06 -71.05 57.90
N THR A 63 -48.15 -70.26 57.85
CA THR A 63 -48.12 -68.92 57.25
C THR A 63 -47.24 -67.97 58.06
N GLY A 64 -47.29 -68.02 59.39
CA GLY A 64 -46.43 -67.24 60.28
C GLY A 64 -44.96 -67.59 60.13
N GLN A 65 -44.62 -68.89 60.08
CA GLN A 65 -43.26 -69.37 59.84
C GLN A 65 -42.75 -68.94 58.46
N ARG A 66 -43.59 -69.03 57.42
CA ARG A 66 -43.23 -68.59 56.06
C ARG A 66 -43.06 -67.08 55.98
N SER A 67 -43.87 -66.31 56.69
CA SER A 67 -43.70 -64.86 56.79
C SER A 67 -42.38 -64.51 57.47
N ALA A 68 -42.06 -65.16 58.59
CA ALA A 68 -40.82 -64.93 59.33
C ALA A 68 -39.57 -65.29 58.51
N SER A 69 -39.59 -66.41 57.78
CA SER A 69 -38.47 -66.80 56.92
C SER A 69 -38.29 -65.88 55.72
N LEU A 70 -39.39 -65.39 55.12
CA LEU A 70 -39.34 -64.37 54.07
C LEU A 70 -38.76 -63.06 54.59
N GLN A 71 -39.18 -62.62 55.77
CA GLN A 71 -38.68 -61.38 56.38
C GLN A 71 -37.18 -61.49 56.65
N LYS A 72 -36.73 -62.60 57.24
CA LYS A 72 -35.31 -62.86 57.49
C LYS A 72 -34.48 -62.90 56.21
N GLY A 73 -34.96 -63.59 55.17
CA GLY A 73 -34.28 -63.62 53.87
C GLY A 73 -34.24 -62.27 53.17
N MET A 74 -35.23 -61.41 53.41
CA MET A 74 -35.25 -60.04 52.91
C MET A 74 -34.26 -59.15 53.66
N GLU A 75 -34.17 -59.28 54.98
CA GLU A 75 -33.18 -58.59 55.84
C GLU A 75 -31.75 -58.94 55.41
N GLU A 76 -31.44 -60.22 55.26
CA GLU A 76 -30.11 -60.70 54.84
C GLU A 76 -29.73 -60.17 53.45
N ARG A 77 -30.70 -60.14 52.51
CA ARG A 77 -30.47 -59.56 51.18
C ARG A 77 -30.26 -58.06 51.22
N PHE A 78 -30.97 -57.35 52.09
CA PHE A 78 -30.84 -55.90 52.23
C PHE A 78 -29.45 -55.54 52.78
N VAL A 79 -29.00 -56.24 53.83
CA VAL A 79 -27.66 -56.08 54.38
C VAL A 79 -26.59 -56.40 53.33
N ALA A 80 -26.69 -57.53 52.63
CA ALA A 80 -25.74 -57.90 51.59
C ALA A 80 -25.71 -56.88 50.43
N MET A 81 -26.87 -56.32 50.06
CA MET A 81 -26.95 -55.27 49.05
C MET A 81 -26.27 -53.98 49.53
N GLN A 82 -26.48 -53.60 50.79
CA GLN A 82 -25.90 -52.41 51.39
C GLN A 82 -24.38 -52.53 51.49
N GLU A 83 -23.86 -53.66 51.95
CA GLU A 83 -22.42 -53.96 51.98
C GLU A 83 -21.81 -53.93 50.57
N GLY A 84 -22.46 -54.58 49.59
CA GLY A 84 -21.99 -54.56 48.21
C GLY A 84 -22.03 -53.18 47.56
N MET A 85 -22.94 -52.29 47.99
CA MET A 85 -22.99 -50.90 47.54
C MET A 85 -21.87 -50.07 48.18
N GLU A 86 -21.61 -50.27 49.47
CA GLU A 86 -20.50 -49.62 50.21
C GLU A 86 -19.15 -49.96 49.58
N GLU A 87 -18.88 -51.24 49.31
CA GLU A 87 -17.64 -51.68 48.66
C GLU A 87 -17.46 -51.04 47.28
N ARG A 88 -18.53 -50.99 46.49
CA ARG A 88 -18.51 -50.34 45.16
C ARG A 88 -18.27 -48.85 45.26
N PHE A 89 -18.85 -48.18 46.26
CA PHE A 89 -18.66 -46.75 46.49
C PHE A 89 -17.21 -46.45 46.87
N VAL A 90 -16.64 -47.20 47.82
CA VAL A 90 -15.23 -47.07 48.22
C VAL A 90 -14.29 -47.36 47.06
N ALA A 91 -14.58 -48.39 46.25
CA ALA A 91 -13.79 -48.68 45.05
C ALA A 91 -13.88 -47.56 44.01
N MET A 92 -15.06 -46.97 43.81
CA MET A 92 -15.26 -45.84 42.91
C MET A 92 -14.55 -44.58 43.40
N GLU A 93 -14.60 -44.29 44.69
CA GLU A 93 -13.92 -43.16 45.32
C GLU A 93 -12.40 -43.28 45.13
N LYS A 94 -11.83 -44.45 45.47
CA LYS A 94 -10.40 -44.72 45.24
C LYS A 94 -10.00 -44.59 43.77
N GLY A 95 -10.78 -45.16 42.85
CA GLY A 95 -10.51 -45.05 41.42
C GLY A 95 -10.59 -43.62 40.90
N THR A 96 -11.47 -42.80 41.49
CA THR A 96 -11.57 -41.37 41.18
C THR A 96 -10.36 -40.60 41.71
N GLU A 97 -9.96 -40.85 42.95
CA GLU A 97 -8.80 -40.22 43.59
C GLU A 97 -7.49 -40.53 42.84
N GLU A 98 -7.28 -41.79 42.45
CA GLU A 98 -6.13 -42.19 41.63
C GLU A 98 -6.12 -41.48 40.28
N ARG A 99 -7.29 -41.36 39.62
CA ARG A 99 -7.40 -40.62 38.35
C ARG A 99 -7.08 -39.14 38.52
N PHE A 100 -7.54 -38.51 39.61
CA PHE A 100 -7.21 -37.12 39.91
C PHE A 100 -5.71 -36.96 40.16
N SER A 101 -5.09 -37.84 40.93
CA SER A 101 -3.64 -37.82 41.17
C SER A 101 -2.81 -37.95 39.88
N VAL A 102 -3.19 -38.88 39.00
CA VAL A 102 -2.53 -39.02 37.68
C VAL A 102 -2.74 -37.77 36.82
N MET A 103 -3.93 -37.17 36.87
CA MET A 103 -4.22 -35.94 36.12
C MET A 103 -3.40 -34.76 36.64
N ASP A 104 -3.26 -34.63 37.94
CA ASP A 104 -2.44 -33.59 38.59
C ASP A 104 -0.96 -33.74 38.21
N GLN A 105 -0.41 -34.96 38.28
CA GLN A 105 0.95 -35.24 37.82
C GLN A 105 1.17 -34.89 36.34
N ARG A 106 0.19 -35.20 35.48
CA ARG A 106 0.25 -34.83 34.05
C ARG A 106 0.20 -33.33 33.85
N PHE A 107 -0.55 -32.60 34.68
CA PHE A 107 -0.63 -31.16 34.63
C PHE A 107 0.72 -30.52 35.01
N VAL A 108 1.30 -30.94 36.13
CA VAL A 108 2.64 -30.49 36.56
C VAL A 108 3.71 -30.82 35.52
N ALA A 109 3.65 -32.00 34.90
CA ALA A 109 4.58 -32.37 33.84
C ALA A 109 4.38 -31.51 32.57
N MET A 110 3.14 -31.15 32.24
CA MET A 110 2.84 -30.28 31.11
C MET A 110 3.32 -28.84 31.37
N GLU A 111 3.14 -28.33 32.58
CA GLU A 111 3.61 -27.02 33.01
C GLU A 111 5.14 -26.92 32.89
N LYS A 112 5.88 -27.88 33.47
CA LYS A 112 7.34 -27.94 33.32
C LYS A 112 7.79 -27.96 31.85
N ARG A 113 7.12 -28.74 31.01
CA ARG A 113 7.44 -28.82 29.58
C ARG A 113 7.16 -27.51 28.85
N MET A 114 6.11 -26.77 29.25
CA MET A 114 5.83 -25.43 28.73
C MET A 114 6.95 -24.48 29.13
N ASP A 115 7.35 -24.45 30.40
CA ASP A 115 8.40 -23.57 30.91
C ASP A 115 9.76 -23.82 30.23
N GLU A 116 10.13 -25.08 30.05
CA GLU A 116 11.35 -25.46 29.32
C GLU A 116 11.29 -24.98 27.86
N ARG A 117 10.14 -25.13 27.20
CA ARG A 117 9.95 -24.66 25.82
C ARG A 117 10.00 -23.15 25.71
N PHE A 118 9.39 -22.43 26.65
CA PHE A 118 9.43 -20.97 26.70
C PHE A 118 10.86 -20.49 26.93
N SER A 119 11.58 -21.06 27.89
CA SER A 119 12.98 -20.73 28.17
C SER A 119 13.89 -21.01 26.98
N ALA A 120 13.68 -22.12 26.27
CA ALA A 120 14.44 -22.44 25.05
C ALA A 120 14.11 -21.47 23.90
N MET A 121 12.85 -21.05 23.77
CA MET A 121 12.41 -20.09 22.78
C MET A 121 13.01 -18.70 23.05
N GLU A 122 13.04 -18.27 24.31
CA GLU A 122 13.64 -17.02 24.76
C GLU A 122 15.14 -16.98 24.43
N LYS A 123 15.90 -18.01 24.83
CA LYS A 123 17.33 -18.11 24.47
C LYS A 123 17.57 -18.04 22.97
N ARG A 124 16.73 -18.73 22.17
CA ARG A 124 16.84 -18.72 20.72
C ARG A 124 16.53 -17.34 20.12
N MET A 125 15.60 -16.60 20.72
CA MET A 125 15.34 -15.21 20.34
C MET A 125 16.55 -14.34 20.65
N ASP A 126 17.10 -14.41 21.86
CA ASP A 126 18.27 -13.63 22.28
C ASP A 126 19.49 -13.89 21.40
N GLU A 127 19.76 -15.15 21.07
CA GLU A 127 20.83 -15.52 20.14
C GLU A 127 20.60 -14.94 18.74
N ARG A 128 19.35 -14.99 18.24
CA ARG A 128 18.99 -14.42 16.93
C ARG A 128 19.11 -12.90 16.93
N PHE A 129 18.68 -12.23 17.98
CA PHE A 129 18.82 -10.79 18.14
C PHE A 129 20.29 -10.40 18.20
N SER A 130 21.10 -11.09 19.00
CA SER A 130 22.55 -10.86 19.08
C SER A 130 23.24 -11.07 17.74
N ALA A 131 22.87 -12.13 17.00
CA ALA A 131 23.41 -12.38 15.67
C ALA A 131 22.99 -11.31 14.64
N MET A 132 21.77 -10.77 14.77
CA MET A 132 21.28 -9.68 13.94
C MET A 132 22.03 -8.37 14.26
N ASP A 133 22.25 -8.09 15.53
CA ASP A 133 23.00 -6.91 15.99
C ASP A 133 24.45 -6.94 15.48
N GLN A 134 25.12 -8.09 15.58
CA GLN A 134 26.46 -8.28 15.01
C GLN A 134 26.49 -8.07 13.48
N ARG A 135 25.47 -8.56 12.76
CA ARG A 135 25.36 -8.33 11.31
C ARG A 135 25.14 -6.86 10.99
N PHE A 136 24.37 -6.16 11.81
CA PHE A 136 24.12 -4.73 11.64
C PHE A 136 25.41 -3.94 11.84
N VAL A 137 26.14 -4.17 12.92
CA VAL A 137 27.47 -3.56 13.17
C VAL A 137 28.45 -3.89 12.04
N ALA A 138 28.51 -5.13 11.58
CA ALA A 138 29.37 -5.50 10.45
C ALA A 138 28.97 -4.82 9.13
N MET A 139 27.67 -4.58 8.93
CA MET A 139 27.17 -3.84 7.76
C MET A 139 27.49 -2.36 7.84
N GLU A 140 27.34 -1.75 9.02
CA GLU A 140 27.72 -0.37 9.31
C GLU A 140 29.20 -0.14 9.03
N GLN A 141 30.08 -1.00 9.57
CA GLN A 141 31.52 -0.94 9.31
C GLN A 141 31.86 -1.07 7.82
N ARG A 142 31.15 -1.93 7.07
CA ARG A 142 31.35 -2.05 5.62
C ARG A 142 30.88 -0.79 4.88
N MET A 143 29.81 -0.16 5.32
CA MET A 143 29.36 1.11 4.75
C MET A 143 30.37 2.21 5.02
N ASP A 144 30.85 2.35 6.25
CA ASP A 144 31.89 3.33 6.61
C ASP A 144 33.16 3.15 5.79
N GLN A 145 33.65 1.91 5.66
CA GLN A 145 34.81 1.62 4.81
C GLN A 145 34.57 2.00 3.34
N ARG A 146 33.37 1.76 2.82
CA ARG A 146 33.00 2.16 1.45
C ARG A 146 32.91 3.68 1.32
N PHE A 147 32.37 4.38 2.31
CA PHE A 147 32.32 5.83 2.33
C PHE A 147 33.73 6.44 2.35
N VAL A 148 34.62 5.97 3.23
CA VAL A 148 36.02 6.43 3.28
C VAL A 148 36.75 6.13 1.97
N ALA A 149 36.53 4.95 1.37
CA ALA A 149 37.12 4.62 0.07
C ALA A 149 36.59 5.51 -1.07
N MET A 150 35.30 5.86 -1.03
CA MET A 150 34.66 6.77 -1.99
C MET A 150 35.18 8.19 -1.83
N GLU A 151 35.30 8.68 -0.60
CA GLU A 151 35.86 9.99 -0.26
C GLU A 151 37.29 10.12 -0.80
N LYS A 152 38.15 9.15 -0.51
CA LYS A 152 39.52 9.12 -1.04
C LYS A 152 39.57 9.10 -2.57
N ARG A 153 38.62 8.43 -3.24
CA ARG A 153 38.52 8.42 -4.70
C ARG A 153 38.06 9.78 -5.24
N MET A 154 37.13 10.45 -4.55
CA MET A 154 36.72 11.81 -4.90
C MET A 154 37.87 12.80 -4.72
N ASP A 155 38.65 12.70 -3.64
CA ASP A 155 39.81 13.56 -3.41
C ASP A 155 40.86 13.38 -4.52
N LEU A 156 41.21 12.15 -4.86
CA LEU A 156 42.13 11.84 -5.97
C LEU A 156 41.62 12.38 -7.31
N MET A 157 40.32 12.25 -7.57
CA MET A 157 39.70 12.79 -8.79
C MET A 157 39.70 14.32 -8.78
N GLY A 158 39.48 14.94 -7.62
CA GLY A 158 39.57 16.39 -7.41
C GLY A 158 40.98 16.92 -7.66
N GLU A 159 42.00 16.25 -7.13
CA GLU A 159 43.40 16.58 -7.38
C GLU A 159 43.76 16.42 -8.86
N GLN A 160 43.38 15.31 -9.50
CA GLN A 160 43.63 15.10 -10.93
C GLN A 160 42.95 16.17 -11.79
N THR A 161 41.72 16.52 -11.46
CA THR A 161 40.96 17.56 -12.18
C THR A 161 41.59 18.94 -11.95
N GLY A 162 42.00 19.26 -10.72
CA GLY A 162 42.73 20.48 -10.40
C GLY A 162 44.06 20.59 -11.15
N GLN A 163 44.82 19.51 -11.22
CA GLN A 163 46.05 19.45 -12.02
C GLN A 163 45.77 19.66 -13.51
N GLN A 164 44.75 19.02 -14.07
CA GLN A 164 44.36 19.22 -15.47
C GLN A 164 43.96 20.67 -15.73
N ILE A 165 43.12 21.26 -14.89
CA ILE A 165 42.71 22.68 -14.99
C ILE A 165 43.93 23.58 -14.94
N SER A 166 44.82 23.43 -13.95
CA SER A 166 46.02 24.27 -13.83
C SER A 166 46.97 24.13 -15.04
N SER A 167 47.06 22.94 -15.64
CA SER A 167 47.86 22.72 -16.84
C SER A 167 47.22 23.34 -18.09
N LEU A 168 45.87 23.38 -18.15
CA LEU A 168 45.12 24.05 -19.20
C LEU A 168 45.22 25.57 -19.05
N GLU A 169 45.06 26.10 -17.84
CA GLU A 169 45.26 27.52 -17.52
C GLU A 169 46.63 27.99 -17.99
N LYS A 170 47.72 27.29 -17.61
CA LYS A 170 49.07 27.63 -18.09
C LYS A 170 49.20 27.63 -19.61
N ARG A 171 48.64 26.62 -20.30
CA ARG A 171 48.68 26.55 -21.77
C ARG A 171 47.88 27.67 -22.43
N VAL A 172 46.78 28.09 -21.80
CA VAL A 172 45.97 29.21 -22.27
C VAL A 172 46.73 30.51 -22.05
N ASP A 173 47.30 30.72 -20.87
CA ASP A 173 48.10 31.89 -20.54
C ASP A 173 49.30 32.05 -21.48
N ASP A 174 50.08 30.98 -21.72
CA ASP A 174 51.22 31.01 -22.66
C ASP A 174 50.79 31.41 -24.09
N ARG A 175 49.61 30.93 -24.53
CA ARG A 175 49.05 31.28 -25.84
C ARG A 175 48.57 32.71 -25.89
N LEU A 176 47.91 33.17 -24.83
CA LEU A 176 47.48 34.55 -24.70
C LEU A 176 48.71 35.46 -24.72
N ASP A 177 49.75 35.17 -23.94
CA ASP A 177 50.99 35.97 -23.89
C ASP A 177 51.69 36.04 -25.26
N ALA A 178 51.78 34.91 -25.97
CA ALA A 178 52.33 34.89 -27.32
C ALA A 178 51.49 35.75 -28.29
N GLN A 179 50.16 35.65 -28.21
CA GLN A 179 49.25 36.46 -29.02
C GLN A 179 49.31 37.95 -28.64
N TRP A 180 49.40 38.28 -27.36
CA TRP A 180 49.59 39.63 -26.83
C TRP A 180 50.91 40.23 -27.34
N ASN A 181 52.02 39.48 -27.30
CA ASN A 181 53.29 39.94 -27.85
C ASN A 181 53.23 40.18 -29.36
N LEU A 182 52.59 39.29 -30.13
CA LEU A 182 52.40 39.49 -31.58
C LEU A 182 51.52 40.70 -31.89
N THR A 183 50.44 40.89 -31.14
CA THR A 183 49.57 42.08 -31.31
C THR A 183 50.31 43.37 -30.95
N LEU A 184 51.13 43.38 -29.90
CA LEU A 184 51.98 44.53 -29.56
C LEU A 184 53.00 44.84 -30.67
N ILE A 185 53.66 43.83 -31.23
CA ILE A 185 54.59 44.01 -32.37
C ILE A 185 53.85 44.53 -33.60
N LEU A 186 52.67 43.97 -33.90
CA LEU A 186 51.85 44.40 -35.03
C LEU A 186 51.37 45.85 -34.87
N ILE A 187 50.92 46.22 -33.66
CA ILE A 187 50.55 47.60 -33.31
C ILE A 187 51.77 48.52 -33.45
N ALA A 188 52.93 48.15 -32.91
CA ALA A 188 54.16 48.92 -33.04
C ALA A 188 54.61 49.08 -34.51
N ALA A 189 54.48 48.02 -35.32
CA ALA A 189 54.77 48.05 -36.74
C ALA A 189 53.83 49.00 -37.49
N ILE A 190 52.52 48.97 -37.19
CA ILE A 190 51.55 49.91 -37.76
C ILE A 190 51.89 51.35 -37.39
N PHE A 191 52.17 51.64 -36.10
CA PHE A 191 52.57 52.98 -35.68
C PHE A 191 53.86 53.43 -36.35
N GLY A 192 54.85 52.55 -36.50
CA GLY A 192 56.08 52.80 -37.24
C GLY A 192 55.82 53.11 -38.72
N LEU A 193 54.92 52.37 -39.37
CA LEU A 193 54.54 52.56 -40.77
C LEU A 193 53.78 53.88 -40.98
N ILE A 194 52.85 54.22 -40.07
CA ILE A 194 52.16 55.52 -40.08
C ILE A 194 53.17 56.65 -39.92
N GLY A 195 54.10 56.54 -38.97
CA GLY A 195 55.20 57.49 -38.80
C GLY A 195 56.06 57.63 -40.07
N PHE A 196 56.40 56.51 -40.71
CA PHE A 196 57.17 56.48 -41.95
C PHE A 196 56.42 57.07 -43.14
N VAL A 197 55.13 56.79 -43.31
CA VAL A 197 54.30 57.35 -44.40
C VAL A 197 54.13 58.86 -44.23
N VAL A 198 53.95 59.35 -42.99
CA VAL A 198 53.89 60.79 -42.71
C VAL A 198 55.23 61.46 -43.05
N TRP A 199 56.35 60.79 -42.77
CA TRP A 199 57.68 61.24 -43.17
C TRP A 199 57.87 61.23 -44.70
N ASP A 200 57.59 60.11 -45.36
CA ASP A 200 57.77 59.90 -46.80
C ASP A 200 56.89 60.85 -47.61
N ARG A 201 55.61 61.01 -47.22
CA ARG A 201 54.70 61.99 -47.83
C ARG A 201 55.26 63.41 -47.77
N LYS A 202 55.94 63.79 -46.67
CA LYS A 202 56.61 65.11 -46.55
C LYS A 202 57.80 65.25 -47.52
N THR A 203 58.47 64.16 -47.90
CA THR A 203 59.58 64.12 -48.87
C THR A 203 59.14 63.94 -50.33
N ALA A 204 58.05 63.20 -50.59
CA ALA A 204 57.57 62.82 -51.91
C ALA A 204 56.71 63.90 -52.61
N PHE A 205 56.30 64.96 -51.91
CA PHE A 205 55.64 66.10 -52.54
C PHE A 205 56.58 67.03 -53.33
N LYS A 206 57.90 66.97 -53.11
CA LYS A 206 58.90 67.77 -53.86
C LYS A 206 58.83 67.62 -55.39
N PRO A 207 58.65 66.41 -55.96
CA PRO A 207 58.47 66.25 -57.41
C PRO A 207 57.05 66.51 -57.91
N LEU A 208 56.02 66.50 -57.05
CA LEU A 208 54.65 66.86 -57.45
C LEU A 208 54.48 68.37 -57.64
N GLU A 209 55.16 69.20 -56.84
CA GLU A 209 55.21 70.67 -57.05
C GLU A 209 55.66 71.02 -58.47
N ARG A 210 56.66 70.31 -59.01
CA ARG A 210 57.20 70.57 -60.36
C ARG A 210 56.20 70.30 -61.50
N ARG A 211 55.21 69.42 -61.27
CA ARG A 211 54.16 69.13 -62.27
C ARG A 211 53.04 70.16 -62.19
N PHE A 212 52.69 70.59 -60.98
CA PHE A 212 51.75 71.71 -60.81
C PHE A 212 52.33 73.02 -61.35
N THR A 213 53.62 73.30 -61.16
CA THR A 213 54.24 74.49 -61.77
C THR A 213 54.26 74.42 -63.28
N ARG A 214 54.52 73.26 -63.90
CA ARG A 214 54.49 73.15 -65.38
C ARG A 214 53.08 73.33 -65.95
N ILE A 215 52.05 72.84 -65.26
CA ILE A 215 50.65 73.06 -65.66
C ILE A 215 50.27 74.54 -65.45
N ALA A 216 50.68 75.16 -64.35
CA ALA A 216 50.48 76.58 -64.10
C ALA A 216 51.18 77.45 -65.15
N ASP A 217 52.45 77.18 -65.45
CA ASP A 217 53.30 77.92 -66.40
C ASP A 217 52.79 77.82 -67.85
N THR A 218 52.17 76.69 -68.23
CA THR A 218 51.54 76.58 -69.55
C THR A 218 50.25 77.39 -69.65
N ILE A 219 49.46 77.42 -68.58
CA ILE A 219 48.23 78.23 -68.50
C ILE A 219 48.58 79.72 -68.44
N GLU A 220 49.59 80.09 -67.67
CA GLU A 220 50.08 81.47 -67.51
C GLU A 220 50.68 82.00 -68.81
N ARG A 221 51.48 81.19 -69.53
CA ARG A 221 52.02 81.54 -70.85
C ARG A 221 50.97 81.67 -71.95
N ASP A 222 49.85 80.96 -71.86
CA ASP A 222 48.70 81.12 -72.78
C ASP A 222 47.81 82.32 -72.40
N LEU A 223 47.92 82.83 -71.16
CA LEU A 223 47.17 83.99 -70.66
C LEU A 223 47.96 85.31 -70.68
N GLU A 224 49.29 85.31 -70.76
CA GLU A 224 50.08 86.54 -70.67
C GLU A 224 50.48 87.17 -72.03
N PRO A 225 50.49 88.51 -72.11
CA PRO A 225 50.17 89.25 -73.32
C PRO A 225 51.41 89.95 -73.89
N GLU A 226 52.37 89.20 -74.45
CA GLU A 226 53.48 89.80 -75.20
C GLU A 226 53.59 89.24 -76.63
N SER A 227 52.60 89.58 -77.46
CA SER A 227 52.88 89.75 -78.89
C SER A 227 52.03 90.86 -79.52
N PRO A 228 52.57 91.64 -80.48
CA PRO A 228 52.05 92.95 -80.87
C PRO A 228 50.74 92.93 -81.68
N LYS A 229 50.01 91.81 -81.70
CA LYS A 229 48.71 91.64 -82.40
C LYS A 229 47.66 90.83 -81.59
N GLY A 230 47.80 90.76 -80.25
CA GLY A 230 46.73 90.35 -79.32
C GLY A 230 46.42 88.83 -79.25
N SER A 231 46.08 88.36 -78.04
CA SER A 231 45.81 86.95 -77.67
C SER A 231 44.67 86.31 -78.47
N ARG A 232 44.74 84.99 -78.70
CA ARG A 232 43.68 84.22 -79.37
C ARG A 232 42.35 84.32 -78.62
N PHE A 233 42.39 84.34 -77.28
CA PHE A 233 41.19 84.55 -76.47
C PHE A 233 40.65 85.97 -76.65
N ALA A 234 41.51 86.98 -76.68
CA ALA A 234 41.09 88.36 -76.94
C ALA A 234 40.50 88.54 -78.36
N ARG A 235 41.04 87.88 -79.38
CA ARG A 235 40.46 87.86 -80.73
C ARG A 235 39.12 87.12 -80.76
N LEU A 236 39.01 85.99 -80.09
CA LEU A 236 37.77 85.23 -80.03
C LEU A 236 36.69 86.02 -79.26
N MET A 237 37.07 86.67 -78.17
CA MET A 237 36.19 87.59 -77.44
C MET A 237 35.81 88.83 -78.27
N ASN A 238 36.73 89.44 -79.03
CA ASN A 238 36.38 90.57 -79.91
C ASN A 238 35.47 90.15 -81.06
N VAL A 239 35.69 89.00 -81.70
CA VAL A 239 34.81 88.49 -82.75
C VAL A 239 33.42 88.17 -82.18
N LEU A 240 33.36 87.53 -81.01
CA LEU A 240 32.08 87.28 -80.32
C LEU A 240 31.39 88.58 -79.90
N ARG A 241 32.15 89.62 -79.54
CA ARG A 241 31.62 90.94 -79.18
C ARG A 241 31.11 91.73 -80.39
N GLU A 242 31.76 91.60 -81.54
CA GLU A 242 31.36 92.27 -82.79
C GLU A 242 30.12 91.62 -83.41
N LEU A 243 29.96 90.29 -83.29
CA LEU A 243 28.76 89.57 -83.75
C LEU A 243 27.57 89.61 -82.76
N ALA A 244 27.79 89.99 -81.50
CA ALA A 244 26.76 89.99 -80.46
C ALA A 244 25.52 90.87 -80.75
N PRO A 245 25.62 92.05 -81.42
CA PRO A 245 24.44 92.88 -81.69
C PRO A 245 23.50 92.29 -82.74
N ASP A 246 24.01 91.43 -83.65
CA ASP A 246 23.27 90.96 -84.84
C ASP A 246 22.57 89.60 -84.64
N ASP A 247 22.89 88.85 -83.57
CA ASP A 247 22.25 87.57 -83.23
C ASP A 247 21.68 87.57 -81.80
N PRO A 248 20.34 87.64 -81.63
CA PRO A 248 19.70 87.70 -80.32
C PRO A 248 19.91 86.43 -79.47
N ARG A 249 20.28 85.28 -80.06
CA ARG A 249 20.61 84.07 -79.27
C ARG A 249 22.03 84.14 -78.69
N LEU A 250 22.93 84.87 -79.34
CA LEU A 250 24.31 85.05 -78.89
C LEU A 250 24.41 86.10 -77.78
N ASP A 251 23.66 87.21 -77.87
CA ASP A 251 23.56 88.22 -76.79
C ASP A 251 23.02 87.59 -75.49
N ASP A 252 21.94 86.80 -75.57
CA ASP A 252 21.35 86.15 -74.38
C ASP A 252 22.32 85.12 -73.75
N ALA A 253 23.06 84.35 -74.56
CA ALA A 253 24.05 83.40 -74.06
C ALA A 253 25.26 84.09 -73.41
N LEU A 254 25.76 85.19 -73.98
CA LEU A 254 26.89 85.96 -73.45
C LEU A 254 26.53 86.73 -72.18
N ARG A 255 25.29 87.21 -72.05
CA ARG A 255 24.77 87.82 -70.81
C ARG A 255 24.57 86.78 -69.69
N ARG A 256 24.07 85.57 -70.01
CA ARG A 256 23.90 84.49 -69.02
C ARG A 256 25.19 84.06 -68.34
N HIS A 257 26.31 84.18 -69.04
CA HIS A 257 27.63 83.84 -68.51
C HIS A 257 28.43 85.06 -68.01
N SER A 258 27.77 86.20 -67.75
CA SER A 258 28.34 87.41 -67.14
C SER A 258 29.50 88.05 -67.90
N LEU A 259 29.54 87.93 -69.24
CA LEU A 259 30.66 88.43 -70.06
C LEU A 259 30.38 89.79 -70.76
N LEU A 260 29.21 90.41 -70.53
CA LEU A 260 28.80 91.70 -71.10
C LEU A 260 28.02 92.56 -70.07
N GLU A 261 28.60 92.82 -68.89
CA GLU A 261 27.88 93.41 -67.75
C GLU A 261 27.66 94.93 -67.83
N ASP A 262 28.35 95.67 -68.70
CA ASP A 262 28.39 97.15 -68.68
C ASP A 262 27.80 97.88 -69.91
N LEU A 263 26.69 97.42 -70.51
CA LEU A 263 25.99 98.21 -71.54
C LEU A 263 24.47 98.34 -71.29
N PRO A 264 23.93 99.59 -71.21
CA PRO A 264 22.51 99.83 -70.95
C PRO A 264 21.61 99.38 -72.12
N ARG A 265 20.45 98.79 -71.79
CA ARG A 265 19.38 98.43 -72.75
C ARG A 265 19.00 99.66 -73.59
N LYS A 266 19.14 99.58 -74.91
CA LYS A 266 18.51 100.54 -75.82
C LYS A 266 17.10 100.03 -76.16
N PRO A 267 16.04 100.82 -75.98
CA PRO A 267 14.67 100.39 -76.26
C PRO A 267 14.41 100.28 -77.77
N ALA A 268 13.66 99.22 -78.12
CA ALA A 268 12.98 98.90 -79.38
C ALA A 268 13.61 99.41 -80.69
#